data_AF-A0A7C3YSK9-F1
#
_entry.id   AF-A0A7C3YSK9-F1
#
_cell.length_a   1.000
_cell.length_b   1.000
_cell.length_c   1.000
_cell.angle_alpha   90.00
_cell.angle_beta   90.00
_cell.angle_gamma   90.00
#
_symmetry.space_group_name_H-M   'P 1'
#
loop_
_entity.id
_entity.type
_entity.pdbx_description
1 polymer ?
#
loop_
_entity_poly.entity_id
_entity_poly.type
_entity_poly.pdbx_seq_one_letter_code
_entity_poly.pdbx_strand_id
1 'polypeptide(L)'
;MTEETKNNDDIKRLELAHKIREFHHNSLWEEEKHFTWLVSIVLSAQIIVYTSNSLCNQDKLIFVLVGSLIGIFLCITAYRTLRKEGAFFHTALSKFVEEYNAIYVTSPLPKVPEKANKDISELIKLFFTGKVGVRDCFQLLFLFFMLIFVFISVYGFLTLGN
;
A
#
# COMPACT_ATOMS: atom_id res chain seq x y z
N MET A 1 22.10 40.07 5.44
CA MET A 1 21.82 38.90 4.57
C MET A 1 21.28 39.46 3.27
N THR A 2 21.97 39.29 2.15
CA THR A 2 21.52 39.83 0.85
C THR A 2 20.33 39.01 0.34
N GLU A 3 19.42 39.63 -0.42
CA GLU A 3 18.24 38.96 -1.00
C GLU A 3 18.62 37.74 -1.85
N GLU A 4 19.79 37.80 -2.51
CA GLU A 4 20.34 36.72 -3.32
C GLU A 4 20.75 35.50 -2.47
N THR A 5 21.33 35.70 -1.28
CA THR A 5 21.66 34.59 -0.36
C THR A 5 20.40 33.95 0.21
N LYS A 6 19.39 34.76 0.56
CA LYS A 6 18.09 34.26 1.06
C LYS A 6 17.37 33.42 0.01
N ASN A 7 17.32 33.90 -1.23
CA ASN A 7 16.69 33.18 -2.35
C ASN A 7 17.37 31.83 -2.62
N ASN A 8 18.71 31.79 -2.57
CA ASN A 8 19.46 30.54 -2.77
C ASN A 8 19.20 29.51 -1.66
N ASP A 9 19.08 29.95 -0.40
CA ASP A 9 18.77 29.05 0.72
C ASP A 9 17.33 28.54 0.69
N ASP A 10 16.36 29.38 0.31
CA ASP A 10 14.95 28.99 0.14
C ASP A 10 14.80 27.94 -0.98
N ILE A 11 15.49 28.13 -2.12
CA ILE A 11 15.51 27.15 -3.22
C ILE A 11 16.10 25.81 -2.76
N LYS A 12 17.22 25.81 -2.02
CA LYS A 12 17.81 24.57 -1.48
C LYS A 12 16.87 23.82 -0.55
N ARG A 13 16.10 24.54 0.28
CA ARG A 13 15.09 23.93 1.16
C ARG A 13 13.98 23.27 0.34
N LEU A 14 13.50 23.94 -0.70
CA LEU A 14 12.51 23.38 -1.62
C LEU A 14 13.04 22.13 -2.33
N GLU A 15 14.28 22.15 -2.82
CA GLU A 15 14.92 21.00 -3.46
C GLU A 15 15.05 19.81 -2.49
N LEU A 16 15.45 20.06 -1.25
CA LEU A 16 15.53 19.02 -0.22
C LEU A 16 14.15 18.42 0.07
N ALA A 17 13.13 19.26 0.25
CA ALA A 17 11.76 18.81 0.47
C ALA A 17 11.23 17.98 -0.72
N HIS A 18 11.56 18.38 -1.95
CA HIS A 18 11.22 17.64 -3.16
C HIS A 18 11.86 16.25 -3.20
N LYS A 19 13.16 16.16 -2.89
CA LYS A 19 13.90 14.88 -2.84
C LYS A 19 13.34 13.94 -1.76
N ILE A 20 13.00 14.46 -0.58
CA ILE A 20 12.38 13.65 0.48
C ILE A 20 11.01 13.14 0.03
N ARG A 21 10.20 13.99 -0.61
CA ARG A 21 8.90 13.59 -1.17
C ARG A 21 9.04 12.49 -2.22
N GLU A 22 9.99 12.64 -3.15
CA GLU A 22 10.27 11.67 -4.20
C GLU A 22 10.74 10.32 -3.64
N PHE A 23 11.62 10.35 -2.63
CA PHE A 23 12.06 9.15 -1.92
C PHE A 23 10.88 8.35 -1.38
N HIS A 24 9.97 8.99 -0.63
CA HIS A 24 8.80 8.31 -0.07
C HIS A 24 7.80 7.86 -1.15
N HIS A 25 7.67 8.59 -2.26
CA HIS A 25 6.85 8.16 -3.39
C HIS A 25 7.39 6.87 -4.03
N ASN A 26 8.70 6.84 -4.30
CA ASN A 26 9.36 5.67 -4.88
C ASN A 26 9.32 4.48 -3.92
N SER A 27 9.52 4.72 -2.62
CA SER A 27 9.39 3.68 -1.59
C SER A 27 7.99 3.08 -1.57
N LEU A 28 6.93 3.91 -1.64
CA LEU A 28 5.56 3.40 -1.76
C LEU A 28 5.38 2.46 -2.95
N TRP A 29 5.82 2.91 -4.13
CA TRP A 29 5.68 2.15 -5.35
C TRP A 29 6.42 0.80 -5.30
N GLU A 30 7.63 0.78 -4.76
CA GLU A 30 8.38 -0.47 -4.59
C GLU A 30 7.65 -1.43 -3.63
N GLU A 31 7.19 -0.96 -2.47
CA GLU A 31 6.46 -1.80 -1.52
C GLU A 31 5.15 -2.36 -2.13
N GLU A 32 4.38 -1.53 -2.85
CA GLU A 32 3.16 -1.95 -3.56
C GLU A 32 3.44 -3.13 -4.51
N LYS A 33 4.51 -3.05 -5.30
CA LYS A 33 4.91 -4.13 -6.22
C LYS A 33 5.36 -5.38 -5.48
N HIS A 34 6.27 -5.26 -4.52
CA HIS A 34 6.85 -6.41 -3.82
C HIS A 34 5.76 -7.21 -3.10
N PHE A 35 4.87 -6.55 -2.36
CA PHE A 35 3.78 -7.25 -1.67
C PHE A 35 2.79 -7.88 -2.65
N THR A 36 2.47 -7.21 -3.77
CA THR A 36 1.58 -7.78 -4.79
C THR A 36 2.19 -9.05 -5.41
N TRP A 37 3.49 -9.03 -5.70
CA TRP A 37 4.21 -10.22 -6.19
C TRP A 37 4.20 -11.36 -5.17
N LEU A 38 4.53 -11.08 -3.90
CA LEU A 38 4.54 -12.09 -2.84
C LEU A 38 3.16 -12.74 -2.66
N VAL A 39 2.09 -11.94 -2.63
CA VAL A 39 0.71 -12.44 -2.56
C VAL A 39 0.38 -13.32 -3.76
N SER A 40 0.81 -12.93 -4.97
CA SER A 40 0.57 -13.68 -6.20
C SER A 40 1.29 -15.03 -6.20
N ILE A 41 2.52 -15.09 -5.68
CA ILE A 41 3.29 -16.33 -5.51
C ILE A 41 2.58 -17.27 -4.54
N VAL A 42 2.14 -16.77 -3.38
CA VAL A 42 1.45 -17.59 -2.38
C VAL A 42 0.13 -18.14 -2.93
N LEU A 43 -0.69 -17.31 -3.61
CA LEU A 43 -1.92 -17.77 -4.26
C LEU A 43 -1.66 -18.85 -5.31
N SER A 44 -0.64 -18.64 -6.15
CA SER A 44 -0.27 -19.61 -7.20
C SER A 44 0.16 -20.94 -6.59
N ALA A 45 0.97 -20.90 -5.52
CA ALA A 45 1.40 -22.09 -4.80
C ALA A 45 0.20 -22.86 -4.22
N GLN A 46 -0.79 -22.16 -3.66
CA GLN A 46 -2.01 -22.80 -3.14
C GLN A 46 -2.84 -23.47 -4.24
N ILE A 47 -2.98 -22.84 -5.40
CA ILE A 47 -3.69 -23.44 -6.55
C ILE A 47 -2.98 -24.73 -6.99
N ILE A 48 -1.65 -24.72 -7.08
CA ILE A 48 -0.86 -25.90 -7.44
C ILE A 48 -1.08 -27.03 -6.44
N VAL A 49 -1.00 -26.73 -5.14
CA VAL A 49 -1.24 -27.71 -4.07
C VAL A 49 -2.64 -28.31 -4.18
N TYR A 50 -3.66 -27.45 -4.36
CA TYR A 50 -5.05 -27.87 -4.39
C TYR A 50 -5.35 -28.79 -5.57
N THR A 51 -4.82 -28.44 -6.76
CA THR A 51 -5.01 -29.18 -8.02
C THR A 51 -4.11 -30.41 -8.16
N SER A 52 -3.10 -30.57 -7.31
CA SER A 52 -2.16 -31.69 -7.42
C SER A 52 -2.84 -33.03 -7.13
N ASN A 53 -2.67 -34.02 -8.02
CA ASN A 53 -3.16 -35.39 -7.77
C ASN A 53 -2.16 -36.25 -6.98
N SER A 54 -0.95 -35.76 -6.73
CA SER A 54 0.09 -36.52 -6.01
C SER A 54 -0.02 -36.41 -4.48
N LEU A 55 -0.75 -35.42 -3.98
CA LEU A 55 -0.91 -35.16 -2.55
C LEU A 55 -2.20 -35.77 -2.03
N CYS A 56 -2.16 -36.37 -0.84
CA CYS A 56 -3.37 -36.78 -0.15
C CYS A 56 -4.14 -35.56 0.39
N ASN A 57 -5.43 -35.73 0.69
CA ASN A 57 -6.27 -34.62 1.16
C ASN A 57 -5.76 -33.98 2.45
N GLN A 58 -5.17 -34.77 3.36
CA GLN A 58 -4.61 -34.26 4.61
C GLN A 58 -3.39 -33.35 4.36
N ASP A 59 -2.47 -33.76 3.49
CA ASP A 59 -1.31 -32.93 3.14
C ASP A 59 -1.74 -31.65 2.43
N LYS A 60 -2.69 -31.75 1.48
CA LYS A 60 -3.28 -30.58 0.81
C LYS A 60 -3.87 -29.61 1.81
N LEU A 61 -4.63 -30.11 2.78
CA LEU A 61 -5.25 -29.30 3.81
C LEU A 61 -4.19 -28.54 4.62
N ILE A 62 -3.13 -29.22 5.06
CA ILE A 62 -2.03 -28.59 5.82
C ILE A 62 -1.39 -27.47 4.99
N PHE A 63 -1.01 -27.74 3.73
CA PHE A 63 -0.38 -26.75 2.88
C PHE A 63 -1.30 -25.57 2.54
N VAL A 64 -2.59 -25.82 2.32
CA VAL A 64 -3.60 -24.78 2.07
C VAL A 64 -3.77 -23.89 3.31
N LEU A 65 -3.88 -24.48 4.51
CA LEU A 65 -4.02 -23.72 5.75
C LEU A 65 -2.76 -22.89 6.04
N VAL A 66 -1.57 -23.49 5.96
CA VAL A 66 -0.30 -22.79 6.18
C VAL A 66 -0.10 -21.67 5.16
N GLY A 67 -0.33 -21.95 3.87
CA GLY A 67 -0.27 -20.96 2.82
C GLY A 67 -1.25 -19.80 3.04
N SER A 68 -2.45 -20.08 3.57
CA SER A 68 -3.47 -19.06 3.81
C SER A 68 -3.07 -18.16 4.97
N LEU A 69 -2.51 -18.73 6.04
CA LEU A 69 -2.00 -17.97 7.17
C LEU A 69 -0.84 -17.05 6.75
N ILE A 70 0.10 -17.54 5.93
CA ILE A 70 1.17 -16.73 5.36
C ILE A 70 0.59 -15.61 4.49
N GLY A 71 -0.38 -15.93 3.62
CA GLY A 71 -1.06 -14.96 2.77
C GLY A 71 -1.76 -13.85 3.56
N ILE A 72 -2.51 -14.21 4.61
CA ILE A 72 -3.16 -13.26 5.53
C ILE A 72 -2.11 -12.37 6.20
N PHE A 73 -1.03 -12.96 6.73
CA PHE A 73 0.04 -12.22 7.38
C PHE A 73 0.71 -11.20 6.43
N LEU A 74 0.98 -11.61 5.19
CA LEU A 74 1.52 -10.73 4.16
C LEU A 74 0.55 -9.59 3.83
N CYS A 75 -0.75 -9.87 3.66
CA CYS A 75 -1.75 -8.84 3.39
C CYS A 75 -1.88 -7.82 4.54
N ILE A 76 -1.85 -8.28 5.80
CA ILE A 76 -1.86 -7.39 6.97
C ILE A 76 -0.62 -6.50 6.99
N THR A 77 0.56 -7.09 6.74
CA THR A 77 1.83 -6.37 6.71
C THR A 77 1.85 -5.35 5.58
N ALA A 78 1.48 -5.75 4.35
CA ALA A 78 1.38 -4.88 3.19
C ALA A 78 0.45 -3.69 3.47
N TYR A 79 -0.76 -3.96 3.96
CA TYR A 79 -1.72 -2.92 4.30
C TYR A 79 -1.17 -1.92 5.34
N ARG A 80 -0.52 -2.42 6.39
CA ARG A 80 0.10 -1.59 7.43
C ARG A 80 1.26 -0.77 6.89
N THR A 81 2.15 -1.37 6.09
CA THR A 81 3.28 -0.69 5.47
C THR A 81 2.79 0.44 4.57
N LEU A 82 1.80 0.20 3.71
CA LEU A 82 1.23 1.25 2.85
C LEU A 82 0.61 2.40 3.62
N ARG A 83 -0.08 2.13 4.73
CA ARG A 83 -0.64 3.21 5.56
C ARG A 83 0.44 4.00 6.29
N LYS A 84 1.48 3.34 6.77
CA LYS A 84 2.60 3.98 7.46
C LYS A 84 3.42 4.84 6.48
N GLU A 85 3.83 4.26 5.37
CA GLU A 85 4.60 4.97 4.34
C GLU A 85 3.76 6.06 3.68
N GLY A 86 2.45 5.83 3.51
CA GLY A 86 1.50 6.84 3.05
C GLY A 86 1.42 8.06 3.96
N ALA A 87 1.63 7.88 5.27
CA ALA A 87 1.71 8.99 6.23
C ALA A 87 3.04 9.75 6.16
N PHE A 88 4.15 9.06 5.94
CA PHE A 88 5.44 9.72 5.70
C PHE A 88 5.44 10.52 4.41
N PHE A 89 4.94 9.93 3.31
CA PHE A 89 4.76 10.63 2.04
C PHE A 89 3.86 11.86 2.19
N HIS A 90 2.74 11.73 2.92
CA HIS A 90 1.82 12.85 3.17
C HIS A 90 2.48 14.00 3.94
N THR A 91 3.30 13.68 4.95
CA THR A 91 4.08 14.67 5.70
C THR A 91 5.11 15.36 4.80
N ALA A 92 5.83 14.58 3.98
CA ALA A 92 6.81 15.11 3.03
C ALA A 92 6.15 16.01 1.96
N LEU A 93 4.98 15.62 1.44
CA LEU A 93 4.20 16.43 0.50
C LEU A 93 3.73 17.73 1.14
N SER A 94 3.27 17.69 2.39
CA SER A 94 2.83 18.88 3.12
C SER A 94 3.97 19.89 3.28
N LYS A 95 5.15 19.41 3.68
CA LYS A 95 6.37 20.25 3.75
C LYS A 95 6.77 20.81 2.39
N PHE A 96 6.73 20.00 1.33
CA PHE A 96 7.00 20.48 -0.02
C PHE A 96 6.04 21.60 -0.45
N VAL A 97 4.74 21.44 -0.20
CA VAL A 97 3.74 22.47 -0.53
C VAL A 97 3.95 23.74 0.30
N GLU A 98 4.31 23.62 1.57
CA GLU A 98 4.63 24.76 2.44
C GLU A 98 5.82 25.57 1.90
N GLU A 99 6.94 24.90 1.62
CA GLU A 99 8.15 25.54 1.09
C GLU A 99 7.90 26.12 -0.31
N TYR A 100 7.14 25.41 -1.16
CA TYR A 100 6.79 25.91 -2.49
C TYR A 100 5.95 27.19 -2.41
N ASN A 101 4.92 27.20 -1.56
CA ASN A 101 4.03 28.35 -1.41
C ASN A 101 4.69 29.54 -0.72
N ALA A 102 5.75 29.31 0.07
CA ALA A 102 6.56 30.38 0.63
C ALA A 102 7.36 31.14 -0.44
N ILE A 103 7.80 30.44 -1.50
CA ILE A 103 8.58 31.02 -2.60
C ILE A 103 7.65 31.56 -3.72
N TYR A 104 6.63 30.80 -4.10
CA TYR A 104 5.75 31.08 -5.24
C TYR A 104 4.38 31.58 -4.81
N VAL A 105 4.34 32.79 -4.23
CA VAL A 105 3.11 33.39 -3.69
C VAL A 105 2.05 33.67 -4.76
N THR A 106 2.46 33.97 -5.99
CA THR A 106 1.56 34.31 -7.10
C THR A 106 0.85 33.09 -7.72
N SER A 107 1.40 31.89 -7.52
CA SER A 107 0.88 30.63 -8.07
C SER A 107 0.97 29.50 -7.04
N PRO A 108 0.24 29.60 -5.91
CA PRO A 108 0.35 28.63 -4.83
C PRO A 108 -0.26 27.28 -5.21
N LEU A 109 0.36 26.21 -4.73
CA LEU A 109 -0.19 24.86 -4.78
C LEU A 109 -1.34 24.69 -3.78
N PRO A 110 -2.31 23.82 -4.09
CA PRO A 110 -3.41 23.51 -3.19
C PRO A 110 -2.90 22.91 -1.88
N LYS A 111 -3.58 23.24 -0.77
CA LYS A 111 -3.27 22.66 0.52
C LYS A 111 -3.49 21.14 0.50
N VAL A 112 -2.55 20.43 1.11
CA VAL A 112 -2.66 18.98 1.30
C VAL A 112 -3.81 18.69 2.28
N PRO A 113 -4.64 17.65 2.05
CA PRO A 113 -5.69 17.26 2.99
C PRO A 113 -5.14 17.01 4.40
N GLU A 114 -5.93 17.24 5.45
CA GLU A 114 -5.46 17.06 6.84
C GLU A 114 -5.11 15.60 7.18
N LYS A 115 -5.83 14.64 6.60
CA LYS A 115 -5.64 13.21 6.88
C LYS A 115 -4.78 12.54 5.81
N ALA A 116 -3.74 11.84 6.25
CA ALA A 116 -2.88 11.06 5.37
C ALA A 116 -3.56 9.81 4.78
N ASN A 117 -4.38 9.14 5.59
CA ASN A 117 -5.04 7.89 5.24
C ASN A 117 -6.54 8.01 5.46
N LYS A 118 -7.31 7.46 4.52
CA LYS A 118 -8.78 7.35 4.61
C LYS A 118 -9.17 6.16 5.48
N ASP A 119 -10.33 6.22 6.09
CA ASP A 119 -10.86 5.07 6.84
C ASP A 119 -11.31 3.96 5.88
N ILE A 120 -11.39 2.71 6.33
CA ILE A 120 -11.73 1.57 5.46
C ILE A 120 -13.11 1.77 4.82
N SER A 121 -14.08 2.24 5.59
CA SER A 121 -15.43 2.55 5.08
C SER A 121 -15.41 3.63 4.00
N GLU A 122 -14.56 4.64 4.17
CA GLU A 122 -14.38 5.72 3.20
C GLU A 122 -13.68 5.20 1.93
N LEU A 123 -12.64 4.37 2.06
CA LEU A 123 -11.96 3.73 0.91
C LEU A 123 -12.96 2.95 0.05
N ILE A 124 -13.77 2.09 0.69
CA ILE A 124 -14.78 1.27 0.00
C ILE A 124 -15.79 2.18 -0.71
N LYS A 125 -16.32 3.19 0.00
CA LYS A 125 -17.27 4.15 -0.57
C LYS A 125 -16.68 4.86 -1.79
N LEU A 126 -15.45 5.35 -1.69
CA LEU A 126 -14.81 6.09 -2.76
C LEU A 126 -14.49 5.21 -3.97
N PHE A 127 -14.14 3.94 -3.73
CA PHE A 127 -13.88 2.96 -4.80
C PHE A 127 -15.09 2.81 -5.72
N PHE A 128 -16.29 2.64 -5.16
CA PHE A 128 -17.52 2.58 -5.95
C PHE A 128 -17.90 3.89 -6.64
N THR A 129 -17.37 5.02 -6.18
CA THR A 129 -17.59 6.33 -6.83
C THR A 129 -16.51 6.71 -7.84
N GLY A 130 -15.48 5.87 -8.03
CA GLY A 130 -14.36 6.15 -8.93
C GLY A 130 -13.43 7.28 -8.48
N LYS A 131 -13.51 7.73 -7.22
CA LYS A 131 -12.73 8.85 -6.66
C LYS A 131 -11.54 8.41 -5.81
N VAL A 132 -10.95 7.27 -6.16
CA VAL A 132 -9.80 6.67 -5.45
C VAL A 132 -8.50 6.93 -6.18
N GLY A 133 -7.44 7.17 -5.42
CA GLY A 133 -6.08 7.20 -5.96
C GLY A 133 -5.49 5.80 -6.08
N VAL A 134 -4.37 5.66 -6.80
CA VAL A 134 -3.66 4.38 -7.00
C VAL A 134 -3.34 3.69 -5.67
N ARG A 135 -2.80 4.43 -4.69
CA ARG A 135 -2.52 3.93 -3.33
C ARG A 135 -3.75 3.37 -2.64
N ASP A 136 -4.90 4.04 -2.79
CA ASP A 136 -6.16 3.60 -2.17
C ASP A 136 -6.63 2.28 -2.79
N CYS A 137 -6.43 2.11 -4.10
CA CYS A 137 -6.69 0.84 -4.80
C CYS A 137 -5.81 -0.29 -4.26
N PHE A 138 -4.52 -0.07 -4.04
CA PHE A 138 -3.64 -1.10 -3.44
C PHE A 138 -4.04 -1.46 -2.01
N GLN A 139 -4.43 -0.48 -1.18
CA GLN A 139 -4.93 -0.76 0.17
C GLN A 139 -6.19 -1.66 0.13
N LEU A 140 -7.13 -1.39 -0.78
CA LEU A 140 -8.31 -2.22 -0.99
C LEU A 140 -7.96 -3.60 -1.57
N LEU A 141 -6.99 -3.66 -2.48
CA LEU A 141 -6.51 -4.91 -3.08
C LEU A 141 -5.97 -5.86 -2.01
N PHE A 142 -5.15 -5.38 -1.06
CA PHE A 142 -4.63 -6.23 0.02
C PHE A 142 -5.72 -6.66 1.02
N LEU A 143 -6.71 -5.79 1.29
CA LEU A 143 -7.89 -6.21 2.08
C LEU A 143 -8.69 -7.29 1.35
N PHE A 144 -8.86 -7.16 0.04
CA PHE A 144 -9.55 -8.15 -0.78
C PHE A 144 -8.81 -9.49 -0.81
N PHE A 145 -7.49 -9.49 -1.01
CA PHE A 145 -6.70 -10.72 -0.95
C PHE A 145 -6.68 -11.37 0.43
N MET A 146 -6.72 -10.58 1.50
CA MET A 146 -6.91 -11.12 2.86
C MET A 146 -8.20 -11.92 2.97
N LEU A 147 -9.31 -11.40 2.43
CA LEU A 147 -10.58 -12.12 2.39
C LEU A 147 -10.51 -13.38 1.53
N ILE A 148 -9.80 -13.34 0.40
CA ILE A 148 -9.56 -14.53 -0.43
C ILE A 148 -8.82 -15.61 0.35
N PHE A 149 -7.76 -15.28 1.07
CA PHE A 149 -7.03 -16.28 1.87
C PHE A 149 -7.87 -16.85 3.02
N VAL A 150 -8.68 -16.01 3.68
CA VAL A 150 -9.65 -16.48 4.68
C VAL A 150 -10.64 -17.46 4.04
N PHE A 151 -11.18 -17.10 2.87
CA PHE A 151 -12.11 -17.95 2.13
C PHE A 151 -11.46 -19.28 1.73
N ILE A 152 -10.25 -19.27 1.17
CA ILE A 152 -9.50 -20.47 0.78
C ILE A 152 -9.27 -21.38 2.00
N SER A 153 -8.92 -20.81 3.15
CA SER A 153 -8.72 -21.55 4.39
C SER A 153 -9.99 -22.28 4.84
N VAL A 154 -11.12 -21.55 4.90
CA VAL A 154 -12.42 -22.11 5.30
C VAL A 154 -12.90 -23.16 4.29
N TYR A 155 -12.81 -22.85 3.01
CA TYR A 155 -13.23 -23.76 1.94
C TYR A 155 -12.39 -25.04 1.95
N GLY A 156 -11.06 -24.92 2.04
CA GLY A 156 -10.15 -26.06 2.13
C GLY A 156 -10.45 -26.95 3.33
N PHE A 157 -10.75 -26.37 4.50
CA PHE A 157 -11.17 -27.14 5.67
C PHE A 157 -12.46 -27.93 5.42
N LEU A 158 -13.47 -27.32 4.80
CA LEU A 158 -14.75 -27.97 4.52
C LEU A 158 -14.65 -29.09 3.47
N THR A 159 -13.78 -28.95 2.46
CA THR A 159 -13.69 -29.89 1.34
C THR A 159 -12.63 -30.98 1.51
N LEU A 160 -11.56 -30.71 2.26
CA LEU A 160 -10.43 -31.63 2.42
C LEU A 160 -10.34 -32.22 3.84
N GLY A 161 -11.05 -31.65 4.82
CA GLY A 161 -11.03 -32.09 6.21
C GLY A 161 -12.05 -33.19 6.55
N ASN A 162 -12.96 -33.51 5.63
CA ASN A 162 -13.88 -34.64 5.71
C ASN A 162 -13.34 -35.83 4.90
#